data_AF-A0A972AZZ9-F1
#
_entry.id   AF-A0A972AZZ9-F1
#
_cell.length_a   1.000
_cell.length_b   1.000
_cell.length_c   1.000
_cell.angle_alpha   90.00
_cell.angle_beta   90.00
_cell.angle_gamma   90.00
#
_symmetry.space_group_name_H-M   'P 1'
#
loop_
_entity.id
_entity.type
_entity.pdbx_description
1 polymer ?
#
loop_
_entity_poly.entity_id
_entity_poly.type
_entity_poly.pdbx_seq_one_letter_code
_entity_poly.pdbx_strand_id
1 'polypeptide(L)'
;MAALLILSGLLLIVLGLLWLILLAFQVSLLWGVGSLLPPILLVFIVRCWAVARKAVVLTALGFIPLIVGITQLASIDSSRVEALLNLSWLQPAEDTQPKVQIDLAGELSGQSFRPHYGELIDGVLVLREGSDFFAQRELRIALPSHLTAGAIERLRLDVLPQDSGQLPEIEIMWMVPEQGLPEARRIGQGYTLHVDLQRQPPNQLQGDFHLVLPPHFKTSVSGEVQLVTDRLHYIDGQVDRNFDDIDTLEYVIEDYLQRRFATAEVYVEPFELPQAFTPPLELTLSAGVAEQRRSVFVRLLKDPHKGWYVAGDQYPEYSAEPAQTAVLAAEQAALDKQQTKIRAVDRRTRFSLQRLLVNPAQYQRLQMHVQTTQGNQVTGRFVGLDAEGALVIERTVKAPGTVSFTLPPADIARITLLEP
;
A
#
# COMPACT_ATOMS: atom_id res chain seq x y z
N MET A 1 -24.95 14.66 -21.84
CA MET A 1 -25.76 15.47 -22.77
C MET A 1 -24.93 16.04 -23.92
N ALA A 2 -23.77 16.66 -23.65
CA ALA A 2 -22.85 17.17 -24.69
C ALA A 2 -22.49 16.12 -25.78
N ALA A 3 -22.19 14.88 -25.39
CA ALA A 3 -21.88 13.80 -26.33
C ALA A 3 -23.00 13.50 -27.34
N LEU A 4 -24.27 13.58 -26.92
CA LEU A 4 -25.42 13.36 -27.81
C LEU A 4 -25.57 14.48 -28.84
N LEU A 5 -25.26 15.74 -28.45
CA LEU A 5 -25.27 16.88 -29.36
C LEU A 5 -24.16 16.77 -30.42
N ILE A 6 -22.95 16.38 -29.99
CA ILE A 6 -21.82 16.12 -30.89
C ILE A 6 -22.17 15.00 -31.89
N LEU A 7 -22.69 13.87 -31.39
CA LEU A 7 -23.05 12.72 -32.22
C LEU A 7 -24.18 13.06 -33.20
N SER A 8 -25.22 13.76 -32.75
CA SER A 8 -26.33 14.20 -33.59
C SER A 8 -25.88 15.17 -34.69
N GLY A 9 -24.98 16.11 -34.37
CA GLY A 9 -24.41 17.03 -35.34
C GLY A 9 -23.56 16.33 -36.39
N LEU A 10 -22.71 15.39 -35.99
CA LEU A 10 -21.88 14.61 -36.90
C LEU A 10 -22.74 13.72 -37.80
N LEU A 11 -23.78 13.08 -37.26
CA LEU A 11 -24.73 12.30 -38.04
C LEU A 11 -25.41 13.14 -39.13
N LEU A 12 -25.87 14.36 -38.80
CA LEU A 12 -26.48 15.27 -39.76
C LEU A 12 -25.50 15.70 -40.87
N ILE A 13 -24.24 15.94 -40.52
CA ILE A 13 -23.18 16.27 -41.49
C ILE A 13 -22.97 15.10 -42.46
N VAL A 14 -22.82 13.87 -41.94
CA VAL A 14 -22.64 12.66 -42.76
C VAL A 14 -23.85 12.41 -43.66
N LEU A 15 -25.06 12.53 -43.12
CA LEU A 15 -26.29 12.35 -43.89
C LEU A 15 -26.41 13.40 -45.01
N GLY A 16 -26.06 14.66 -44.72
CA GLY A 16 -26.01 15.73 -45.70
C GLY A 16 -24.96 15.50 -46.79
N LEU A 17 -23.76 15.01 -46.43
CA LEU A 17 -22.71 14.66 -47.39
C LEU A 17 -23.10 13.47 -48.28
N LEU A 18 -23.70 12.42 -47.71
CA LEU A 18 -24.22 11.28 -48.47
C LEU A 18 -25.31 11.71 -49.45
N TRP A 19 -26.22 12.58 -49.01
CA TRP A 19 -27.24 13.15 -49.89
C TRP A 19 -26.58 13.98 -51.02
N LEU A 20 -25.55 14.76 -50.71
CA LEU A 20 -24.82 15.54 -51.71
C LEU A 20 -24.15 14.65 -52.77
N ILE A 21 -23.57 13.52 -52.37
CA ILE A 21 -23.00 12.51 -53.28
C ILE A 21 -24.10 11.89 -54.14
N LEU A 22 -25.25 11.52 -53.56
CA LEU A 22 -26.39 10.98 -54.32
C LEU A 22 -26.90 11.98 -55.38
N LEU A 23 -26.96 13.27 -55.04
CA LEU A 23 -27.33 14.34 -55.98
C LEU A 23 -26.28 14.51 -57.09
N ALA A 24 -25.00 14.34 -56.78
CA ALA A 24 -23.93 14.39 -57.77
C ALA A 24 -24.05 13.26 -58.81
N PHE A 25 -24.38 12.03 -58.36
CA PHE A 25 -24.66 10.90 -59.25
C PHE A 25 -25.90 11.11 -60.13
N GLN A 26 -26.93 11.80 -59.62
CA GLN A 26 -28.13 12.14 -60.40
C GLN A 26 -27.83 13.13 -61.55
N VAL A 27 -26.82 13.98 -61.40
CA VAL A 27 -26.40 14.93 -62.45
C VAL A 27 -25.51 14.23 -63.48
N SER A 28 -24.48 13.49 -63.05
CA SER A 28 -23.67 12.67 -63.95
C SER A 28 -22.81 11.66 -63.18
N LEU A 29 -22.41 10.58 -63.86
CA LEU A 29 -21.50 9.59 -63.30
C LEU A 29 -20.12 10.18 -62.95
N LEU A 30 -19.62 11.13 -63.76
CA LEU A 30 -18.35 11.83 -63.54
C LEU A 30 -18.38 12.71 -62.29
N TRP A 31 -19.50 13.41 -62.05
CA TRP A 31 -19.69 14.20 -60.83
C TRP A 31 -19.85 13.32 -59.60
N GLY A 32 -20.54 12.19 -59.70
CA GLY A 32 -20.65 11.20 -58.62
C GLY A 32 -19.30 10.68 -58.17
N VAL A 33 -18.51 10.12 -59.10
CA VAL A 33 -17.15 9.60 -58.79
C VAL A 33 -16.21 10.72 -58.37
N GLY A 34 -16.26 11.89 -59.02
CA GLY A 34 -15.46 13.04 -58.66
C GLY A 34 -15.77 13.56 -57.25
N SER A 35 -17.03 13.59 -56.84
CA SER A 35 -17.47 14.08 -55.53
C SER A 35 -16.99 13.24 -54.34
N LEU A 36 -16.47 12.04 -54.59
CA LEU A 36 -15.80 11.24 -53.56
C LEU A 36 -14.52 11.91 -53.06
N LEU A 37 -13.91 12.78 -53.87
CA LEU A 37 -12.75 13.59 -53.50
C LEU A 37 -13.21 14.98 -52.99
N PRO A 38 -12.76 15.41 -51.79
CA PRO A 38 -13.12 16.70 -51.20
C PRO A 38 -12.97 17.93 -52.12
N PRO A 39 -11.89 18.10 -52.91
CA PRO A 39 -11.73 19.29 -53.73
C PRO A 39 -12.75 19.37 -54.88
N ILE A 40 -13.11 18.23 -55.48
CA ILE A 40 -14.07 18.19 -56.59
C ILE A 40 -15.51 18.37 -56.07
N LEU A 41 -15.79 17.89 -54.84
CA LEU A 41 -17.06 18.13 -54.15
C LEU A 41 -17.33 19.64 -53.94
N LEU A 42 -16.30 20.42 -53.60
CA LEU A 42 -16.42 21.88 -53.53
C LEU A 42 -16.73 22.52 -54.89
N VAL A 43 -16.09 22.05 -55.97
CA VAL A 43 -16.38 22.54 -57.33
C VAL A 43 -17.82 22.19 -57.73
N PHE A 44 -18.31 21.00 -57.38
CA PHE A 44 -19.70 20.60 -57.63
C PHE A 44 -20.69 21.52 -56.90
N ILE A 45 -20.43 21.86 -55.64
CA ILE A 45 -21.29 22.77 -54.86
C ILE A 45 -21.39 24.14 -55.53
N VAL A 46 -20.26 24.69 -55.99
CA VAL A 46 -20.23 26.01 -56.65
C VAL A 46 -20.89 25.97 -58.03
N ARG A 47 -20.62 24.92 -58.82
CA ARG A 47 -21.10 24.78 -60.21
C ARG A 47 -22.58 24.38 -60.29
N CYS A 48 -23.04 23.53 -59.37
CA CYS A 48 -24.36 22.91 -59.35
C CYS A 48 -25.18 23.34 -58.11
N TRP A 49 -25.03 24.60 -57.68
CA TRP A 49 -25.64 25.18 -56.49
C TRP A 49 -27.16 24.96 -56.38
N ALA A 50 -27.89 25.10 -57.48
CA ALA A 50 -29.35 24.95 -57.50
C ALA A 50 -29.82 23.57 -57.02
N VAL A 51 -29.01 22.53 -57.29
CA VAL A 51 -29.25 21.14 -56.90
C VAL A 51 -28.65 20.86 -55.51
N ALA A 52 -27.42 21.33 -55.26
CA ALA A 52 -26.67 21.05 -54.03
C ALA A 52 -27.21 21.77 -52.78
N ARG A 53 -27.90 22.92 -52.93
CA ARG A 53 -28.31 23.79 -51.80
C ARG A 53 -29.03 23.07 -50.66
N LYS A 54 -29.88 22.07 -50.96
CA LYS A 54 -30.66 21.36 -49.93
C LYS A 54 -29.76 20.50 -49.04
N ALA A 55 -28.82 19.78 -49.66
CA ALA A 55 -27.85 18.97 -48.95
C ALA A 55 -26.86 19.85 -48.17
N VAL A 56 -26.39 20.95 -48.78
CA VAL A 56 -25.50 21.92 -48.11
C VAL A 56 -26.13 22.55 -46.88
N VAL A 57 -27.42 22.91 -46.93
CA VAL A 57 -28.15 23.44 -45.76
C VAL A 57 -28.26 22.39 -44.66
N LEU A 58 -28.51 21.12 -45.01
CA LEU A 58 -28.57 20.03 -44.02
C LEU A 58 -27.21 19.80 -43.35
N THR A 59 -26.12 19.81 -44.14
CA THR A 59 -24.76 19.72 -43.62
C THR A 59 -24.42 20.92 -42.72
N ALA A 60 -24.77 22.14 -43.14
CA ALA A 60 -24.57 23.36 -42.35
C ALA A 60 -25.35 23.33 -41.03
N LEU A 61 -26.57 22.78 -41.04
CA LEU A 61 -27.39 22.63 -39.84
C LEU A 61 -26.75 21.69 -38.81
N GLY A 62 -26.01 20.66 -39.25
CA GLY A 62 -25.28 19.75 -38.36
C GLY A 62 -24.07 20.38 -37.65
N PHE A 63 -23.47 21.44 -38.20
CA PHE A 63 -22.38 22.17 -37.55
C PHE A 63 -22.83 22.93 -36.29
N ILE A 64 -24.09 23.36 -36.21
CA ILE A 64 -24.62 24.09 -35.06
C ILE A 64 -24.59 23.24 -33.77
N PRO A 65 -25.24 22.06 -33.70
CA PRO A 65 -25.17 21.21 -32.51
C PRO A 65 -23.77 20.64 -32.28
N LEU A 66 -22.95 20.47 -33.32
CA LEU A 66 -21.55 20.07 -33.19
C LEU A 66 -20.72 21.11 -32.43
N ILE A 67 -20.76 22.39 -32.86
CA ILE A 67 -20.01 23.48 -32.21
C ILE A 67 -20.52 23.70 -30.79
N VAL A 68 -21.84 23.72 -30.58
CA VAL A 68 -22.43 23.85 -29.24
C VAL A 68 -22.02 22.68 -28.35
N GLY A 69 -22.04 21.45 -28.86
CA GLY A 69 -21.63 20.25 -28.12
C GLY A 69 -20.15 20.28 -27.73
N ILE A 70 -19.26 20.67 -28.66
CA ILE A 70 -17.81 20.81 -28.39
C ILE A 70 -17.56 21.94 -27.40
N THR A 71 -18.23 23.09 -27.53
CA THR A 71 -18.05 24.23 -26.62
C THR A 71 -18.54 23.90 -25.21
N GLN A 72 -19.67 23.20 -25.10
CA GLN A 72 -20.18 22.70 -23.83
C GLN A 72 -19.22 21.67 -23.22
N LEU A 73 -18.67 20.76 -24.03
CA LEU A 73 -17.68 19.79 -23.57
C LEU A 73 -16.40 20.49 -23.09
N ALA A 74 -15.87 21.46 -23.85
CA ALA A 74 -14.71 22.25 -23.48
C ALA A 74 -14.91 23.05 -22.18
N SER A 75 -16.14 23.53 -21.93
CA SER A 75 -16.46 24.27 -20.70
C SER A 75 -16.53 23.38 -19.46
N ILE A 76 -16.80 22.08 -19.63
CA ILE A 76 -16.90 21.11 -18.54
C ILE A 76 -15.54 20.45 -18.33
N ASP A 77 -14.86 20.08 -19.41
CA ASP A 77 -13.62 19.33 -19.40
C ASP A 77 -12.85 19.54 -20.72
N SER A 78 -11.87 20.44 -20.71
CA SER A 78 -11.04 20.74 -21.89
C SER A 78 -10.17 19.57 -22.31
N SER A 79 -9.79 18.69 -21.37
CA SER A 79 -8.95 17.53 -21.64
C SER A 79 -9.66 16.51 -22.55
N ARG A 80 -10.98 16.37 -22.41
CA ARG A 80 -11.80 15.49 -23.27
C ARG A 80 -11.86 15.96 -24.72
N VAL A 81 -11.76 17.27 -24.95
CA VAL A 81 -11.71 17.82 -26.31
C VAL A 81 -10.37 17.52 -26.95
N GLU A 82 -9.27 17.65 -26.20
CA GLU A 82 -7.94 17.24 -26.66
C GLU A 82 -7.88 15.74 -26.94
N ALA A 83 -8.47 14.91 -26.08
CA ALA A 83 -8.59 13.47 -26.29
C ALA A 83 -9.35 13.11 -27.58
N LEU A 84 -10.48 13.78 -27.85
CA LEU A 84 -11.25 13.61 -29.08
C LEU A 84 -10.44 14.02 -30.33
N LEU A 85 -9.70 15.13 -30.26
CA LEU A 85 -8.90 15.65 -31.37
C LEU A 85 -7.66 14.79 -31.65
N ASN A 86 -7.02 14.28 -30.59
CA ASN A 86 -5.83 13.41 -30.68
C ASN A 86 -6.18 11.97 -31.02
N LEU A 87 -7.46 11.65 -31.25
CA LEU A 87 -7.94 10.29 -31.53
C LEU A 87 -7.55 9.31 -30.40
N SER A 88 -7.39 9.76 -29.16
CA SER A 88 -7.00 8.87 -28.06
C SER A 88 -8.09 7.87 -27.69
N TRP A 89 -9.32 8.07 -28.17
CA TRP A 89 -10.41 7.09 -28.10
C TRP A 89 -10.22 5.89 -29.06
N LEU A 90 -9.32 6.00 -30.04
CA LEU A 90 -8.88 4.88 -30.91
C LEU A 90 -7.67 4.15 -30.35
N GLN A 91 -6.93 4.78 -29.43
CA GLN A 91 -6.03 4.02 -28.58
C GLN A 91 -6.93 3.14 -27.72
N PRO A 92 -6.66 1.82 -27.59
CA PRO A 92 -7.24 1.08 -26.48
C PRO A 92 -6.96 1.94 -25.25
N ALA A 93 -7.98 2.23 -24.44
CA ALA A 93 -7.72 2.74 -23.09
C ALA A 93 -6.61 1.83 -22.58
N GLU A 94 -5.40 2.39 -22.42
CA GLU A 94 -4.31 1.63 -21.85
C GLU A 94 -4.90 1.07 -20.57
N ASP A 95 -4.95 -0.25 -20.46
CA ASP A 95 -5.54 -0.93 -19.31
C ASP A 95 -5.04 -0.15 -18.10
N THR A 96 -5.95 0.58 -17.44
CA THR A 96 -5.64 1.37 -16.23
C THR A 96 -5.15 0.46 -15.12
N GLN A 97 -5.23 -0.85 -15.35
CA GLN A 97 -4.65 -1.88 -14.55
C GLN A 97 -3.23 -2.18 -15.04
N PRO A 98 -2.22 -2.09 -14.16
CA PRO A 98 -0.86 -2.52 -14.48
C PRO A 98 -0.92 -3.93 -15.06
N LYS A 99 -0.26 -4.14 -16.20
CA LYS A 99 -0.29 -5.42 -16.91
C LYS A 99 0.49 -6.47 -16.11
N VAL A 100 -0.21 -7.10 -15.18
CA VAL A 100 0.32 -8.13 -14.30
C VAL A 100 0.31 -9.46 -15.05
N GLN A 101 1.44 -10.17 -15.06
CA GLN A 101 1.52 -11.51 -15.58
C GLN A 101 1.15 -12.51 -14.47
N ILE A 102 -0.08 -13.01 -14.52
CA ILE A 102 -0.59 -13.99 -13.57
C ILE A 102 -0.70 -15.34 -14.27
N ASP A 103 0.10 -16.32 -13.84
CA ASP A 103 0.01 -17.72 -14.27
C ASP A 103 -0.56 -18.57 -13.14
N LEU A 104 -1.78 -18.18 -12.74
CA LEU A 104 -2.52 -18.82 -11.66
C LEU A 104 -3.87 -19.29 -12.21
N ALA A 105 -4.19 -20.53 -11.88
CA ALA A 105 -5.38 -21.20 -12.38
C ALA A 105 -5.99 -22.08 -11.30
N GLY A 106 -7.29 -22.32 -11.43
CA GLY A 106 -7.98 -23.25 -10.56
C GLY A 106 -9.49 -23.14 -10.69
N GLU A 107 -10.15 -23.37 -9.56
CA GLU A 107 -11.59 -23.26 -9.42
C GLU A 107 -11.95 -22.32 -8.26
N LEU A 108 -12.99 -21.50 -8.47
CA LEU A 108 -13.64 -20.68 -7.47
C LEU A 108 -15.14 -20.98 -7.51
N SER A 109 -15.67 -21.50 -6.40
CA SER A 109 -17.06 -22.00 -6.32
C SER A 109 -17.42 -23.04 -7.40
N GLY A 110 -16.47 -23.89 -7.78
CA GLY A 110 -16.63 -24.94 -8.79
C GLY A 110 -16.65 -24.45 -10.25
N GLN A 111 -16.32 -23.18 -10.48
CA GLN A 111 -16.15 -22.61 -11.82
C GLN A 111 -14.67 -22.33 -12.07
N SER A 112 -14.21 -22.42 -13.31
CA SER A 112 -12.82 -22.10 -13.64
C SER A 112 -12.51 -20.65 -13.24
N PHE A 113 -11.39 -20.47 -12.57
CA PHE A 113 -10.90 -19.17 -12.12
C PHE A 113 -9.52 -18.91 -12.71
N ARG A 114 -9.40 -17.83 -13.47
CA ARG A 114 -8.16 -17.36 -14.10
C ARG A 114 -8.05 -15.84 -13.97
N PRO A 115 -7.59 -15.34 -12.82
CA PRO A 115 -7.50 -13.90 -12.61
C PRO A 115 -6.45 -13.30 -13.55
N HIS A 116 -6.75 -12.11 -14.06
CA HIS A 116 -5.83 -11.30 -14.85
C HIS A 116 -5.44 -10.00 -14.13
N TYR A 117 -5.99 -9.80 -12.93
CA TYR A 117 -5.69 -8.66 -12.06
C TYR A 117 -5.35 -9.13 -10.66
N GLY A 118 -4.34 -8.52 -10.05
CA GLY A 118 -3.85 -8.84 -8.72
C GLY A 118 -3.26 -7.63 -8.02
N GLU A 119 -3.71 -7.36 -6.80
CA GLU A 119 -3.19 -6.29 -5.94
C GLU A 119 -3.05 -6.76 -4.48
N LEU A 120 -2.13 -6.16 -3.73
CA LEU A 120 -2.01 -6.26 -2.29
C LEU A 120 -1.85 -4.83 -1.74
N ILE A 121 -2.97 -4.23 -1.34
CA ILE A 121 -3.04 -2.83 -0.87
C ILE A 121 -3.79 -2.84 0.46
N ASP A 122 -3.34 -2.01 1.41
CA ASP A 122 -3.92 -1.90 2.76
C ASP A 122 -4.07 -3.24 3.51
N GLY A 123 -3.14 -4.17 3.21
CA GLY A 123 -3.14 -5.52 3.77
C GLY A 123 -4.24 -6.45 3.25
N VAL A 124 -4.89 -6.10 2.14
CA VAL A 124 -5.86 -6.97 1.46
C VAL A 124 -5.28 -7.41 0.12
N LEU A 125 -5.07 -8.71 -0.04
CA LEU A 125 -4.73 -9.32 -1.33
C LEU A 125 -6.02 -9.52 -2.11
N VAL A 126 -6.09 -9.03 -3.34
CA VAL A 126 -7.24 -9.19 -4.24
C VAL A 126 -6.78 -9.83 -5.54
N LEU A 127 -7.46 -10.89 -5.95
CA LEU A 127 -7.34 -11.51 -7.27
C LEU A 127 -8.68 -11.45 -7.97
N ARG A 128 -8.70 -10.90 -9.19
CA ARG A 128 -9.95 -10.65 -9.92
C ARG A 128 -9.91 -11.22 -11.33
N GLU A 129 -11.02 -11.84 -11.70
CA GLU A 129 -11.34 -12.26 -13.07
C GLU A 129 -12.58 -11.50 -13.56
N GLY A 130 -12.45 -10.80 -14.68
CA GLY A 130 -13.50 -9.99 -15.29
C GLY A 130 -13.03 -8.56 -15.57
N SER A 131 -13.62 -7.93 -16.58
CA SER A 131 -13.30 -6.54 -16.97
C SER A 131 -13.83 -5.51 -15.96
N ASP A 132 -13.25 -4.30 -16.01
CA ASP A 132 -13.40 -3.19 -15.04
C ASP A 132 -14.83 -2.83 -14.59
N PHE A 133 -15.86 -3.19 -15.36
CA PHE A 133 -17.24 -2.83 -15.02
C PHE A 133 -17.95 -3.84 -14.11
N PHE A 134 -17.59 -5.13 -14.16
CA PHE A 134 -18.16 -6.17 -13.29
C PHE A 134 -17.16 -7.32 -13.12
N ALA A 135 -16.60 -7.47 -11.92
CA ALA A 135 -15.85 -8.68 -11.56
C ALA A 135 -16.77 -9.90 -11.67
N GLN A 136 -16.40 -10.88 -12.50
CA GLN A 136 -17.16 -12.12 -12.60
C GLN A 136 -16.87 -13.01 -11.40
N ARG A 137 -15.61 -13.01 -10.95
CA ARG A 137 -15.11 -13.73 -9.78
C ARG A 137 -14.00 -12.92 -9.12
N GLU A 138 -14.02 -12.86 -7.80
CA GLU A 138 -13.01 -12.18 -7.00
C GLU A 138 -12.67 -13.03 -5.76
N LEU A 139 -11.38 -13.08 -5.45
CA LEU A 139 -10.83 -13.65 -4.24
C LEU A 139 -10.16 -12.52 -3.47
N ARG A 140 -10.58 -12.29 -2.23
CA ARG A 140 -9.99 -11.30 -1.33
C ARG A 140 -9.43 -12.04 -0.12
N ILE A 141 -8.24 -11.66 0.33
CA ILE A 141 -7.61 -12.21 1.52
C ILE A 141 -7.14 -11.04 2.37
N ALA A 142 -7.82 -10.80 3.49
CA ALA A 142 -7.39 -9.82 4.47
C ALA A 142 -6.28 -10.43 5.34
N LEU A 143 -5.07 -9.89 5.23
CA LEU A 143 -3.91 -10.35 5.97
C LEU A 143 -3.89 -9.73 7.38
N PRO A 144 -3.38 -10.46 8.39
CA PRO A 144 -3.09 -9.89 9.70
C PRO A 144 -2.15 -8.68 9.61
N SER A 145 -2.44 -7.62 10.38
CA SER A 145 -1.72 -6.34 10.34
C SER A 145 -0.21 -6.43 10.61
N HIS A 146 0.26 -7.45 11.32
CA HIS A 146 1.68 -7.66 11.59
C HIS A 146 2.48 -8.11 10.35
N LEU A 147 1.81 -8.66 9.33
CA LEU A 147 2.45 -9.08 8.07
C LEU A 147 2.55 -7.94 7.06
N THR A 148 1.81 -6.86 7.29
CA THR A 148 1.65 -5.73 6.35
C THR A 148 2.16 -4.42 6.95
N ALA A 149 2.83 -4.49 8.10
CA ALA A 149 3.41 -3.33 8.76
C ALA A 149 4.67 -2.86 8.01
N GLY A 150 4.53 -1.79 7.22
CA GLY A 150 5.62 -1.17 6.46
C GLY A 150 5.83 -1.77 5.08
N ALA A 151 6.96 -1.39 4.43
CA ALA A 151 7.29 -1.87 3.09
C ALA A 151 7.57 -3.38 3.09
N ILE A 152 6.78 -4.13 2.33
CA ILE A 152 6.86 -5.59 2.25
C ILE A 152 7.97 -5.98 1.27
N GLU A 153 9.14 -6.34 1.79
CA GLU A 153 10.25 -6.89 0.97
C GLU A 153 10.02 -8.35 0.59
N ARG A 154 9.39 -9.12 1.48
CA ARG A 154 8.98 -10.51 1.25
C ARG A 154 7.74 -10.83 2.06
N LEU A 155 6.72 -11.38 1.42
CA LEU A 155 5.52 -11.90 2.07
C LEU A 155 5.59 -13.43 2.07
N ARG A 156 5.80 -14.04 3.23
CA ARG A 156 5.69 -15.49 3.40
C ARG A 156 4.64 -15.82 4.45
N LEU A 157 3.68 -16.65 4.09
CA LEU A 157 2.57 -17.06 4.93
C LEU A 157 2.16 -18.49 4.62
N ASP A 158 2.14 -19.31 5.66
CA ASP A 158 1.67 -20.69 5.63
C ASP A 158 0.56 -20.85 6.67
N VAL A 159 -0.62 -21.31 6.23
CA VAL A 159 -1.77 -21.60 7.08
C VAL A 159 -2.27 -23.00 6.77
N LEU A 160 -2.43 -23.81 7.79
CA LEU A 160 -3.01 -25.14 7.73
C LEU A 160 -4.43 -25.16 8.34
N PRO A 161 -5.26 -26.15 7.99
CA PRO A 161 -6.66 -26.17 8.42
C PRO A 161 -6.90 -26.22 9.94
N GLN A 162 -5.90 -26.66 10.71
CA GLN A 162 -5.98 -26.81 12.18
C GLN A 162 -5.31 -25.65 12.92
N ASP A 163 -4.72 -24.70 12.20
CA ASP A 163 -4.10 -23.55 12.82
C ASP A 163 -5.15 -22.67 13.49
N SER A 164 -4.74 -21.92 14.49
CA SER A 164 -5.63 -21.06 15.29
C SER A 164 -4.92 -19.76 15.68
N GLY A 165 -5.70 -18.73 15.97
CA GLY A 165 -5.19 -17.39 16.30
C GLY A 165 -5.65 -16.34 15.30
N GLN A 166 -4.80 -15.34 15.04
CA GLN A 166 -5.04 -14.30 14.04
C GLN A 166 -4.70 -14.83 12.65
N LEU A 167 -5.64 -15.57 12.06
CA LEU A 167 -5.54 -16.07 10.69
C LEU A 167 -6.08 -15.04 9.69
N PRO A 168 -5.62 -15.09 8.43
CA PRO A 168 -6.23 -14.32 7.35
C PRO A 168 -7.73 -14.60 7.19
N GLU A 169 -8.49 -13.57 6.80
CA GLU A 169 -9.89 -13.75 6.43
C GLU A 169 -9.99 -13.84 4.91
N ILE A 170 -10.56 -14.95 4.41
CA ILE A 170 -10.74 -15.18 2.98
C ILE A 170 -12.17 -14.84 2.62
N GLU A 171 -12.35 -14.02 1.59
CA GLU A 171 -13.65 -13.75 0.98
C GLU A 171 -13.62 -14.19 -0.48
N ILE A 172 -14.57 -15.01 -0.89
CA ILE A 172 -14.79 -15.37 -2.30
C ILE A 172 -16.10 -14.74 -2.76
N MET A 173 -16.04 -14.08 -3.91
CA MET A 173 -17.18 -13.45 -4.57
C MET A 173 -17.32 -13.99 -5.99
N TRP A 174 -18.55 -14.27 -6.43
CA TRP A 174 -18.83 -14.67 -7.80
C TRP A 174 -20.22 -14.22 -8.24
N MET A 175 -20.36 -13.98 -9.54
CA MET A 175 -21.65 -13.67 -10.16
C MET A 175 -22.46 -14.95 -10.39
N VAL A 176 -23.71 -14.98 -9.93
CA VAL A 176 -24.64 -16.08 -10.21
C VAL A 176 -25.32 -15.84 -11.56
N PRO A 177 -25.09 -16.68 -12.60
CA PRO A 177 -25.55 -16.41 -13.96
C PRO A 177 -27.07 -16.21 -14.10
N GLU A 178 -27.85 -16.91 -13.27
CA GLU A 178 -29.32 -16.92 -13.35
C GLU A 178 -29.97 -15.69 -12.70
N GLN A 179 -29.29 -15.07 -11.74
CA GLN A 179 -29.85 -13.98 -10.92
C GLN A 179 -29.21 -12.63 -11.24
N GLY A 180 -28.04 -12.63 -11.87
CA GLY A 180 -27.29 -11.40 -12.17
C GLY A 180 -26.83 -10.65 -10.92
N LEU A 181 -26.82 -11.32 -9.76
CA LEU A 181 -26.39 -10.78 -8.48
C LEU A 181 -25.08 -11.44 -8.04
N PRO A 182 -24.16 -10.69 -7.41
CA PRO A 182 -22.98 -11.27 -6.80
C PRO A 182 -23.36 -12.00 -5.50
N GLU A 183 -22.81 -13.19 -5.32
CA GLU A 183 -22.74 -13.86 -4.02
C GLU A 183 -21.35 -13.74 -3.43
N ALA A 184 -21.27 -13.58 -2.11
CA ALA A 184 -20.02 -13.54 -1.36
C ALA A 184 -20.06 -14.49 -0.16
N ARG A 185 -18.93 -15.14 0.14
CA ARG A 185 -18.73 -15.96 1.34
C ARG A 185 -17.42 -15.60 2.01
N ARG A 186 -17.47 -15.49 3.34
CA ARG A 186 -16.30 -15.27 4.19
C ARG A 186 -15.91 -16.55 4.91
N ILE A 187 -14.61 -16.82 4.96
CA ILE A 187 -14.00 -18.02 5.51
C ILE A 187 -12.82 -17.59 6.38
N GLY A 188 -12.93 -17.79 7.70
CA GLY A 188 -11.89 -17.42 8.65
C GLY A 188 -10.99 -18.58 9.11
N GLN A 189 -11.31 -19.83 8.77
CA GLN A 189 -10.57 -21.02 9.24
C GLN A 189 -10.85 -22.26 8.38
N GLY A 190 -10.07 -23.33 8.61
CA GLY A 190 -10.29 -24.64 7.99
C GLY A 190 -9.81 -24.75 6.53
N TYR A 191 -9.03 -23.79 6.07
CA TYR A 191 -8.44 -23.74 4.73
C TYR A 191 -6.93 -24.01 4.78
N THR A 192 -6.34 -24.24 3.62
CA THR A 192 -4.88 -24.23 3.43
C THR A 192 -4.50 -23.02 2.58
N LEU A 193 -3.56 -22.21 3.05
CA LEU A 193 -3.05 -21.06 2.33
C LEU A 193 -1.52 -21.09 2.37
N HIS A 194 -0.88 -20.99 1.22
CA HIS A 194 0.55 -20.79 1.07
C HIS A 194 0.77 -19.59 0.15
N VAL A 195 1.56 -18.64 0.63
CA VAL A 195 1.96 -17.44 -0.10
C VAL A 195 3.45 -17.24 0.14
N ASP A 196 4.25 -17.18 -0.92
CA ASP A 196 5.66 -16.80 -0.85
C ASP A 196 5.98 -15.84 -1.99
N LEU A 197 5.87 -14.55 -1.71
CA LEU A 197 6.07 -13.47 -2.67
C LEU A 197 7.30 -12.65 -2.30
N GLN A 198 8.05 -12.24 -3.32
CA GLN A 198 9.24 -11.39 -3.19
C GLN A 198 9.00 -10.08 -3.90
N ARG A 199 9.58 -9.00 -3.37
CA ARG A 199 9.48 -7.69 -3.96
C ARG A 199 10.23 -7.59 -5.28
N GLN A 200 9.52 -7.09 -6.29
CA GLN A 200 10.04 -6.71 -7.58
C GLN A 200 9.80 -5.19 -7.75
N PRO A 201 10.85 -4.37 -7.72
CA PRO A 201 10.71 -2.93 -7.90
C PRO A 201 10.03 -2.60 -9.25
N PRO A 202 9.26 -1.51 -9.33
CA PRO A 202 9.07 -0.48 -8.30
C PRO A 202 8.02 -0.83 -7.23
N ASN A 203 6.89 -1.42 -7.63
CA ASN A 203 5.70 -1.60 -6.79
C ASN A 203 5.06 -3.00 -6.92
N GLN A 204 5.83 -4.04 -7.27
CA GLN A 204 5.29 -5.38 -7.51
C GLN A 204 5.78 -6.39 -6.47
N LEU A 205 4.95 -7.41 -6.24
CA LEU A 205 5.29 -8.64 -5.52
C LEU A 205 5.07 -9.81 -6.47
N GLN A 206 6.02 -10.74 -6.57
CA GLN A 206 5.91 -11.91 -7.41
C GLN A 206 6.29 -13.19 -6.64
N GLY A 207 5.56 -14.28 -6.88
CA GLY A 207 5.94 -15.60 -6.39
C GLY A 207 4.79 -16.60 -6.36
N ASP A 208 4.93 -17.58 -5.47
CA ASP A 208 4.04 -18.72 -5.38
C ASP A 208 2.78 -18.40 -4.56
N PHE A 209 1.65 -18.86 -5.07
CA PHE A 209 0.36 -18.76 -4.39
C PHE A 209 -0.39 -20.09 -4.47
N HIS A 210 -0.92 -20.52 -3.32
CA HIS A 210 -1.79 -21.67 -3.25
C HIS A 210 -2.87 -21.48 -2.18
N LEU A 211 -4.13 -21.65 -2.58
CA LEU A 211 -5.29 -21.66 -1.70
C LEU A 211 -6.16 -22.90 -1.94
N VAL A 212 -6.55 -23.57 -0.86
CA VAL A 212 -7.59 -24.63 -0.88
C VAL A 212 -8.59 -24.36 0.23
N LEU A 213 -9.88 -24.24 -0.14
CA LEU A 213 -10.97 -24.08 0.81
C LEU A 213 -11.61 -25.44 1.15
N PRO A 214 -12.40 -25.51 2.24
CA PRO A 214 -13.19 -26.71 2.56
C PRO A 214 -14.01 -27.24 1.37
N PRO A 215 -14.20 -28.57 1.24
CA PRO A 215 -14.75 -29.19 0.02
C PRO A 215 -16.10 -28.65 -0.46
N HIS A 216 -16.95 -28.16 0.45
CA HIS A 216 -18.26 -27.60 0.12
C HIS A 216 -18.19 -26.29 -0.67
N PHE A 217 -17.06 -25.57 -0.62
CA PHE A 217 -16.83 -24.37 -1.41
C PHE A 217 -16.28 -24.66 -2.81
N LYS A 218 -15.82 -25.89 -3.11
CA LYS A 218 -15.25 -26.27 -4.42
C LYS A 218 -14.25 -25.23 -4.95
N THR A 219 -13.32 -24.81 -4.10
CA THR A 219 -12.36 -23.75 -4.42
C THR A 219 -10.95 -24.24 -4.16
N SER A 220 -10.14 -24.26 -5.21
CA SER A 220 -8.73 -24.63 -5.20
C SER A 220 -8.02 -23.82 -6.26
N VAL A 221 -7.04 -23.03 -5.87
CA VAL A 221 -6.34 -22.08 -6.73
C VAL A 221 -4.85 -22.20 -6.45
N SER A 222 -4.05 -22.35 -7.50
CA SER A 222 -2.60 -22.52 -7.39
C SER A 222 -1.89 -21.93 -8.60
N GLY A 223 -0.66 -21.44 -8.39
CA GLY A 223 0.22 -21.02 -9.47
C GLY A 223 1.13 -19.87 -9.04
N GLU A 224 1.71 -19.22 -10.04
CA GLU A 224 2.50 -18.02 -9.83
C GLU A 224 1.62 -16.78 -9.99
N VAL A 225 1.79 -15.84 -9.07
CA VAL A 225 1.06 -14.59 -9.05
C VAL A 225 2.03 -13.43 -9.02
N GLN A 226 1.65 -12.37 -9.70
CA GLN A 226 2.25 -11.06 -9.54
C GLN A 226 1.15 -10.14 -8.99
N LEU A 227 1.49 -9.26 -8.06
CA LEU A 227 0.57 -8.35 -7.40
C LEU A 227 1.16 -6.96 -7.41
N VAL A 228 0.34 -5.93 -7.59
CA VAL A 228 0.76 -4.55 -7.33
C VAL A 228 0.52 -4.15 -5.89
N THR A 229 1.43 -3.34 -5.35
CA THR A 229 1.44 -2.91 -3.93
C THR A 229 0.93 -1.49 -3.73
N ASP A 230 0.80 -0.76 -4.84
CA ASP A 230 0.15 0.54 -4.94
C ASP A 230 -0.43 0.65 -6.36
N ARG A 231 -1.26 1.66 -6.57
CA ARG A 231 -1.86 1.99 -7.88
C ARG A 231 -1.16 3.17 -8.56
N LEU A 232 0.06 3.48 -8.13
CA LEU A 232 0.83 4.58 -8.71
C LEU A 232 1.31 4.20 -10.11
N HIS A 233 1.30 5.19 -10.99
CA HIS A 233 1.91 5.08 -12.31
C HIS A 233 3.41 5.38 -12.21
N TYR A 234 4.25 4.57 -12.86
CA TYR A 234 5.71 4.72 -12.79
C TYR A 234 6.32 4.89 -14.18
N ILE A 235 7.24 5.84 -14.32
CA ILE A 235 8.08 6.07 -15.50
C ILE A 235 9.54 6.03 -15.06
N ASP A 236 10.36 5.18 -15.68
CA ASP A 236 11.77 4.99 -15.34
C ASP A 236 12.03 4.72 -13.84
N GLY A 237 11.08 4.01 -13.20
CA GLY A 237 11.15 3.66 -11.78
C GLY A 237 10.83 4.80 -10.80
N GLN A 238 10.41 5.97 -11.30
CA GLN A 238 9.93 7.09 -10.51
C GLN A 238 8.41 7.25 -10.67
N VAL A 239 7.74 7.74 -9.63
CA VAL A 239 6.29 8.00 -9.70
C VAL A 239 6.02 9.10 -10.71
N ASP A 240 5.13 8.83 -11.66
CA ASP A 240 4.68 9.78 -12.66
C ASP A 240 3.68 10.77 -12.05
N ARG A 241 4.19 11.89 -11.58
CA ARG A 241 3.38 12.99 -11.05
C ARG A 241 2.51 13.69 -12.10
N ASN A 242 2.64 13.39 -13.39
CA ASN A 242 1.75 13.94 -14.42
C ASN A 242 0.48 13.11 -14.62
N PHE A 243 0.43 11.89 -14.10
CA PHE A 243 -0.73 11.04 -14.20
C PHE A 243 -1.88 11.60 -13.37
N ASP A 244 -3.06 11.70 -13.99
CA ASP A 244 -4.27 12.26 -13.35
C ASP A 244 -5.05 11.16 -12.65
N ASP A 245 -4.60 10.83 -11.44
CA ASP A 245 -5.20 9.80 -10.59
C ASP A 245 -5.22 10.21 -9.12
N ILE A 246 -6.16 9.67 -8.35
CA ILE A 246 -6.30 9.95 -6.92
C ILE A 246 -5.06 9.49 -6.15
N ASP A 247 -4.52 8.32 -6.49
CA ASP A 247 -3.34 7.75 -5.82
C ASP A 247 -2.12 8.65 -6.05
N THR A 248 -2.04 9.29 -7.24
CA THR A 248 -0.98 10.27 -7.54
C THR A 248 -1.12 11.54 -6.69
N LEU A 249 -2.35 12.03 -6.48
CA LEU A 249 -2.58 13.19 -5.61
C LEU A 249 -2.26 12.86 -4.15
N GLU A 250 -2.68 11.69 -3.67
CA GLU A 250 -2.39 11.19 -2.32
C GLU A 250 -0.88 11.11 -2.10
N TYR A 251 -0.14 10.48 -3.02
CA TYR A 251 1.33 10.43 -2.97
C TYR A 251 1.98 11.82 -2.87
N VAL A 252 1.53 12.79 -3.68
CA VAL A 252 2.06 14.17 -3.65
C VAL A 252 1.74 14.86 -2.33
N ILE A 253 0.55 14.63 -1.78
CA ILE A 253 0.13 15.19 -0.49
C ILE A 253 0.94 14.56 0.65
N GLU A 254 1.06 13.24 0.68
CA GLU A 254 1.82 12.51 1.71
C GLU A 254 3.28 12.95 1.72
N ASP A 255 3.93 12.99 0.56
CA ASP A 255 5.30 13.51 0.41
C ASP A 255 5.42 14.94 0.98
N TYR A 256 4.49 15.84 0.62
CA TYR A 256 4.46 17.19 1.15
C TYR A 256 4.29 17.23 2.67
N LEU A 257 3.40 16.41 3.23
CA LEU A 257 3.13 16.36 4.66
C LEU A 257 4.31 15.75 5.45
N GLN A 258 4.94 14.71 4.92
CA GLN A 258 6.15 14.11 5.48
C GLN A 258 7.27 15.15 5.57
N ARG A 259 7.49 15.92 4.49
CA ARG A 259 8.47 17.02 4.45
C ARG A 259 8.12 18.17 5.38
N ARG A 260 6.84 18.57 5.41
CA ARG A 260 6.33 19.65 6.27
C ARG A 260 6.45 19.34 7.76
N PHE A 261 6.18 18.09 8.15
CA PHE A 261 6.18 17.68 9.55
C PHE A 261 7.46 16.95 9.97
N ALA A 262 8.38 16.72 9.05
CA ALA A 262 9.63 16.00 9.28
C ALA A 262 9.42 14.63 9.96
N THR A 263 8.42 13.87 9.51
CA THR A 263 8.12 12.53 10.00
C THR A 263 7.69 11.62 8.84
N ALA A 264 8.09 10.35 8.90
CA ALA A 264 7.61 9.32 7.98
C ALA A 264 6.22 8.76 8.38
N GLU A 265 5.78 9.01 9.62
CA GLU A 265 4.47 8.57 10.11
C GLU A 265 3.38 9.53 9.67
N VAL A 266 3.10 9.51 8.37
CA VAL A 266 2.04 10.28 7.74
C VAL A 266 1.19 9.34 6.91
N TYR A 267 -0.13 9.47 7.03
CA TYR A 267 -1.08 8.86 6.12
C TYR A 267 -2.23 9.84 5.86
N VAL A 268 -2.74 9.85 4.64
CA VAL A 268 -3.96 10.59 4.29
C VAL A 268 -5.16 9.68 4.51
N GLU A 269 -6.24 10.20 5.11
CA GLU A 269 -7.50 9.45 5.17
C GLU A 269 -8.22 9.57 3.82
N PRO A 270 -8.99 8.55 3.39
CA PRO A 270 -9.73 8.59 2.13
C PRO A 270 -10.54 9.88 1.98
N PHE A 271 -10.34 10.59 0.88
CA PHE A 271 -10.99 11.86 0.59
C PHE A 271 -11.89 11.76 -0.65
N GLU A 272 -12.79 12.73 -0.79
CA GLU A 272 -13.73 12.74 -1.92
C GLU A 272 -12.99 12.91 -3.25
N LEU A 273 -13.28 12.02 -4.20
CA LEU A 273 -12.76 12.07 -5.55
C LEU A 273 -13.14 13.39 -6.23
N PRO A 274 -12.17 14.14 -6.79
CA PRO A 274 -12.49 15.33 -7.56
C PRO A 274 -13.29 14.93 -8.81
N GLN A 275 -14.29 15.74 -9.18
CA GLN A 275 -15.09 15.50 -10.39
C GLN A 275 -14.23 15.61 -11.67
N ALA A 276 -13.17 16.40 -11.61
CA ALA A 276 -12.17 16.55 -12.65
C ALA A 276 -10.81 16.91 -12.04
N PHE A 277 -9.73 16.41 -12.64
CA PHE A 277 -8.34 16.70 -12.26
C PHE A 277 -7.86 18.04 -12.84
N THR A 278 -8.71 19.07 -12.84
CA THR A 278 -8.38 20.39 -13.41
C THR A 278 -7.76 21.30 -12.32
N PRO A 279 -6.48 21.68 -12.42
CA PRO A 279 -5.85 22.58 -11.45
C PRO A 279 -6.41 24.02 -11.55
N PRO A 280 -6.45 24.79 -10.44
CA PRO A 280 -6.07 24.40 -9.08
C PRO A 280 -7.12 23.50 -8.41
N LEU A 281 -6.66 22.46 -7.70
CA LEU A 281 -7.52 21.69 -6.80
C LEU A 281 -7.33 22.19 -5.37
N GLU A 282 -8.41 22.53 -4.69
CA GLU A 282 -8.39 22.92 -3.29
C GLU A 282 -9.11 21.86 -2.47
N LEU A 283 -8.36 21.19 -1.58
CA LEU A 283 -8.84 20.07 -0.80
C LEU A 283 -8.67 20.36 0.69
N THR A 284 -9.69 20.03 1.47
CA THR A 284 -9.60 19.94 2.93
C THR A 284 -9.69 18.48 3.30
N LEU A 285 -8.60 17.91 3.79
CA LEU A 285 -8.47 16.48 4.07
C LEU A 285 -8.13 16.24 5.54
N SER A 286 -8.43 15.03 6.01
CA SER A 286 -7.95 14.52 7.30
C SER A 286 -6.66 13.74 7.07
N ALA A 287 -5.60 14.06 7.80
CA ALA A 287 -4.35 13.33 7.76
C ALA A 287 -3.94 12.92 9.18
N GLY A 288 -3.40 11.71 9.31
CA GLY A 288 -2.69 11.28 10.51
C GLY A 288 -1.23 11.71 10.43
N VAL A 289 -0.73 12.41 11.45
CA VAL A 289 0.67 12.82 11.56
C VAL A 289 1.16 12.48 12.97
N ALA A 290 2.08 11.53 13.09
CA ALA A 290 2.63 11.07 14.38
C ALA A 290 1.51 10.77 15.41
N GLU A 291 0.57 9.89 15.03
CA GLU A 291 -0.62 9.46 15.79
C GLU A 291 -1.69 10.55 16.04
N GLN A 292 -1.51 11.78 15.56
CA GLN A 292 -2.51 12.85 15.68
C GLN A 292 -3.26 13.07 14.37
N ARG A 293 -4.59 12.95 14.43
CA ARG A 293 -5.45 13.36 13.31
C ARG A 293 -5.53 14.88 13.22
N ARG A 294 -5.30 15.41 12.03
CA ARG A 294 -5.31 16.85 11.73
C ARG A 294 -6.07 17.09 10.44
N SER A 295 -6.87 18.15 10.42
CA SER A 295 -7.44 18.65 9.19
C SER A 295 -6.43 19.56 8.50
N VAL A 296 -6.13 19.29 7.23
CA VAL A 296 -5.16 20.03 6.44
C VAL A 296 -5.83 20.55 5.18
N PHE A 297 -5.67 21.85 4.94
CA PHE A 297 -6.01 22.45 3.66
C PHE A 297 -4.80 22.41 2.74
N VAL A 298 -4.96 21.85 1.55
CA VAL A 298 -3.95 21.79 0.49
C VAL A 298 -4.50 22.38 -0.80
N ARG A 299 -3.65 23.12 -1.51
CA ARG A 299 -3.95 23.64 -2.84
C ARG A 299 -2.98 23.01 -3.82
N LEU A 300 -3.47 22.13 -4.68
CA LEU A 300 -2.71 21.41 -5.68
C LEU A 300 -2.72 22.17 -7.01
N LEU A 301 -1.54 22.25 -7.62
CA LEU A 301 -1.30 22.81 -8.94
C LEU A 301 -0.64 21.74 -9.81
N LYS A 302 -0.74 21.89 -11.13
CA LYS A 302 -0.06 21.01 -12.09
C LYS A 302 0.85 21.84 -12.99
N ASP A 303 2.06 21.39 -13.19
CA ASP A 303 3.04 21.98 -14.10
C ASP A 303 3.53 20.93 -15.11
N PRO A 304 3.71 21.24 -16.40
CA PRO A 304 4.13 20.25 -17.40
C PRO A 304 5.49 19.58 -17.13
N HIS A 305 6.37 20.20 -16.35
CA HIS A 305 7.69 19.66 -16.04
C HIS A 305 7.74 18.97 -14.67
N LYS A 306 6.93 19.42 -13.70
CA LYS A 306 6.92 18.87 -12.33
C LYS A 306 5.77 17.92 -12.02
N GLY A 307 4.74 17.91 -12.86
CA GLY A 307 3.48 17.24 -12.57
C GLY A 307 2.68 17.95 -11.47
N TRP A 308 1.91 17.17 -10.72
CA TRP A 308 1.17 17.63 -9.54
C TRP A 308 2.12 18.04 -8.41
N TYR A 309 1.82 19.19 -7.78
CA TYR A 309 2.55 19.70 -6.62
C TYR A 309 1.66 20.56 -5.72
N VAL A 310 2.06 20.71 -4.45
CA VAL A 310 1.35 21.57 -3.49
C VAL A 310 1.83 23.02 -3.63
N ALA A 311 0.89 23.95 -3.78
CA ALA A 311 1.16 25.38 -3.89
C ALA A 311 1.83 25.91 -2.61
N GLY A 312 2.94 26.63 -2.78
CA GLY A 312 3.70 27.19 -1.66
C GLY A 312 4.55 26.18 -0.90
N ASP A 313 4.78 24.99 -1.46
CA ASP A 313 5.74 24.04 -0.91
C ASP A 313 7.17 24.59 -0.98
N GLN A 314 7.78 24.73 0.20
CA GLN A 314 9.14 25.22 0.41
C GLN A 314 9.94 24.27 1.33
N TYR A 315 9.39 23.09 1.63
CA TYR A 315 9.99 22.18 2.59
C TYR A 315 11.08 21.33 1.90
N PRO A 316 12.26 21.19 2.52
CA PRO A 316 13.33 20.35 1.96
C PRO A 316 12.90 18.88 1.90
N GLU A 317 13.59 18.10 1.07
CA GLU A 317 13.35 16.66 0.98
C GLU A 317 13.44 15.99 2.35
N TYR A 318 12.52 15.06 2.62
CA TYR A 318 12.49 14.36 3.88
C TYR A 318 13.71 13.46 3.97
N SER A 319 14.60 13.76 4.89
CA SER A 319 15.70 12.88 5.26
C SER A 319 15.32 12.15 6.55
N ALA A 320 15.40 10.83 6.57
CA ALA A 320 15.18 10.03 7.78
C ALA A 320 16.32 10.18 8.82
N GLU A 321 17.46 10.74 8.41
CA GLU A 321 18.64 10.99 9.25
C GLU A 321 18.40 11.89 10.48
N PRO A 322 17.70 13.04 10.39
CA PRO A 322 17.36 13.84 11.56
C PRO A 322 16.45 13.11 12.55
N ALA A 323 15.55 12.23 12.09
CA ALA A 323 14.69 11.44 12.97
C ALA A 323 15.50 10.33 13.68
N GLN A 324 16.37 9.61 12.97
CA GLN A 324 17.27 8.64 13.60
C GLN A 324 18.27 9.31 14.56
N THR A 325 18.79 10.50 14.22
CA THR A 325 19.70 11.25 15.10
C THR A 325 18.97 11.80 16.33
N ALA A 326 17.71 12.23 16.18
CA ALA A 326 16.89 12.67 17.30
C ALA A 326 16.41 11.50 18.17
N VAL A 327 16.10 10.34 17.59
CA VAL A 327 15.76 9.12 18.32
C VAL A 327 17.00 8.54 18.99
N LEU A 328 18.16 8.52 18.34
CA LEU A 328 19.45 8.16 18.95
C LEU A 328 19.84 9.14 20.06
N ALA A 329 19.62 10.44 19.89
CA ALA A 329 19.88 11.44 20.92
C ALA A 329 18.85 11.40 22.05
N ALA A 330 17.59 11.05 21.78
CA ALA A 330 16.55 10.86 22.79
C ALA A 330 16.70 9.53 23.53
N GLU A 331 17.17 8.48 22.85
CA GLU A 331 17.50 7.18 23.41
C GLU A 331 18.81 7.24 24.19
N GLN A 332 19.80 8.02 23.74
CA GLN A 332 21.01 8.36 24.51
C GLN A 332 20.66 9.27 25.70
N ALA A 333 19.76 10.24 25.56
CA ALA A 333 19.29 11.06 26.69
C ALA A 333 18.40 10.25 27.65
N ALA A 334 17.68 9.24 27.17
CA ALA A 334 16.89 8.30 27.98
C ALA A 334 17.81 7.28 28.66
N LEU A 335 18.86 6.80 27.98
CA LEU A 335 19.94 5.97 28.52
C LEU A 335 20.76 6.74 29.55
N ASP A 336 21.01 8.04 29.35
CA ASP A 336 21.68 8.91 30.33
C ASP A 336 20.76 9.20 31.52
N LYS A 337 19.45 9.42 31.30
CA LYS A 337 18.47 9.55 32.39
C LYS A 337 18.22 8.22 33.12
N GLN A 338 18.33 7.08 32.45
CA GLN A 338 18.26 5.74 33.06
C GLN A 338 19.58 5.36 33.75
N GLN A 339 20.75 5.69 33.21
CA GLN A 339 22.05 5.49 33.87
C GLN A 339 22.20 6.40 35.09
N THR A 340 21.62 7.60 35.07
CA THR A 340 21.58 8.47 36.26
C THR A 340 20.57 7.98 37.31
N LYS A 341 19.56 7.17 36.93
CA LYS A 341 18.64 6.48 37.87
C LYS A 341 19.13 5.10 38.33
N ILE A 342 20.15 4.50 37.70
CA ILE A 342 20.74 3.19 38.07
C ILE A 342 22.03 3.36 38.91
N ARG A 343 22.11 4.44 39.70
CA ARG A 343 22.89 4.49 40.94
C ARG A 343 21.93 4.95 42.04
N ALA A 344 21.63 4.22 43.11
CA ALA A 344 22.14 2.97 43.62
C ALA A 344 21.01 2.27 44.37
N VAL A 345 20.60 1.08 43.94
CA VAL A 345 19.92 0.17 44.87
C VAL A 345 21.04 -0.57 45.59
N ASP A 346 21.36 -0.11 46.80
CA ASP A 346 22.29 -0.79 47.70
C ASP A 346 21.86 -2.26 47.85
N ARG A 347 22.65 -3.18 47.31
CA ARG A 347 22.37 -4.63 47.28
C ARG A 347 22.27 -5.23 48.68
N ARG A 348 22.79 -4.54 49.70
CA ARG A 348 22.64 -4.91 51.12
C ARG A 348 21.19 -4.88 51.57
N THR A 349 20.36 -3.97 51.02
CA THR A 349 18.98 -3.76 51.48
C THR A 349 18.03 -4.92 51.20
N ARG A 350 18.40 -5.82 50.27
CA ARG A 350 17.56 -6.98 49.90
C ARG A 350 18.32 -8.31 49.94
N PHE A 351 19.44 -8.36 50.66
CA PHE A 351 20.27 -9.54 50.77
C PHE A 351 19.72 -10.54 51.82
N SER A 352 19.65 -11.81 51.45
CA SER A 352 19.31 -12.92 52.36
C SER A 352 19.98 -14.22 51.91
N LEU A 353 20.11 -15.20 52.81
CA LEU A 353 20.68 -16.52 52.49
C LEU A 353 19.87 -17.22 51.40
N GLN A 354 18.53 -17.20 51.47
CA GLN A 354 17.70 -17.84 50.44
C GLN A 354 17.93 -17.23 49.07
N ARG A 355 18.09 -15.90 49.00
CA ARG A 355 18.33 -15.21 47.72
C ARG A 355 19.69 -15.51 47.14
N LEU A 356 20.71 -15.64 47.98
CA LEU A 356 22.05 -16.07 47.56
C LEU A 356 22.01 -17.49 46.99
N LEU A 357 21.28 -18.42 47.62
CA LEU A 357 21.17 -19.80 47.15
C LEU A 357 20.41 -19.91 45.82
N VAL A 358 19.40 -19.06 45.58
CA VAL A 358 18.63 -19.06 44.33
C VAL A 358 19.43 -18.43 43.17
N ASN A 359 20.19 -17.37 43.43
CA ASN A 359 20.94 -16.63 42.40
C ASN A 359 22.43 -16.42 42.80
N PRO A 360 23.23 -17.49 42.96
CA PRO A 360 24.59 -17.37 43.48
C PRO A 360 25.51 -16.56 42.56
N ALA A 361 25.27 -16.60 41.25
CA ALA A 361 26.03 -15.84 40.25
C ALA A 361 26.03 -14.32 40.49
N GLN A 362 24.95 -13.77 41.06
CA GLN A 362 24.82 -12.32 41.30
C GLN A 362 25.68 -11.81 42.46
N TYR A 363 26.16 -12.72 43.31
CA TYR A 363 26.90 -12.38 44.52
C TYR A 363 28.35 -12.87 44.51
N GLN A 364 28.80 -13.45 43.40
CA GLN A 364 30.19 -13.89 43.24
C GLN A 364 31.17 -12.73 43.44
N ARG A 365 32.29 -13.03 44.11
CA ARG A 365 33.38 -12.11 44.47
C ARG A 365 33.01 -11.00 45.44
N LEU A 366 31.76 -10.92 45.91
CA LEU A 366 31.35 -9.94 46.92
C LEU A 366 31.83 -10.36 48.30
N GLN A 367 32.24 -9.38 49.11
CA GLN A 367 32.58 -9.63 50.51
C GLN A 367 31.36 -9.90 51.36
N MET A 368 31.43 -10.96 52.16
CA MET A 368 30.38 -11.38 53.06
C MET A 368 30.95 -11.70 54.43
N HIS A 369 30.13 -11.49 55.45
CA HIS A 369 30.36 -11.96 56.81
C HIS A 369 29.31 -13.01 57.15
N VAL A 370 29.78 -14.22 57.46
CA VAL A 370 28.96 -15.37 57.84
C VAL A 370 29.22 -15.71 59.29
N GLN A 371 28.15 -15.94 60.04
CA GLN A 371 28.18 -16.49 61.39
C GLN A 371 27.48 -17.84 61.38
N THR A 372 28.16 -18.87 61.86
CA THR A 372 27.58 -20.22 61.98
C THR A 372 26.77 -20.37 63.26
N THR A 373 25.93 -21.40 63.31
CA THR A 373 25.14 -21.80 64.50
C THR A 373 26.02 -22.13 65.70
N GLN A 374 27.25 -22.58 65.46
CA GLN A 374 28.27 -22.85 66.50
C GLN A 374 29.00 -21.57 66.97
N GLY A 375 28.65 -20.40 66.45
CA GLY A 375 29.23 -19.11 66.83
C GLY A 375 30.50 -18.73 66.09
N ASN A 376 30.98 -19.55 65.14
CA ASN A 376 32.15 -19.21 64.33
C ASN A 376 31.82 -18.11 63.32
N GLN A 377 32.75 -17.19 63.12
CA GLN A 377 32.59 -16.07 62.20
C GLN A 377 33.65 -16.10 61.10
N VAL A 378 33.20 -16.01 59.84
CA VAL A 378 34.04 -16.01 58.66
C VAL A 378 33.74 -14.77 57.83
N THR A 379 34.76 -13.97 57.55
CA THR A 379 34.69 -12.85 56.60
C THR A 379 35.59 -13.15 55.41
N GLY A 380 35.03 -13.11 54.21
CA GLY A 380 35.76 -13.36 52.97
C GLY A 380 34.91 -13.08 51.74
N ARG A 381 35.43 -13.41 50.56
CA ARG A 381 34.71 -13.27 49.30
C ARG A 381 33.97 -14.54 48.97
N PHE A 382 32.72 -14.41 48.57
CA PHE A 382 31.94 -15.55 48.09
C PHE A 382 32.43 -15.99 46.71
N VAL A 383 32.80 -17.26 46.56
CA VAL A 383 33.28 -17.81 45.29
C VAL A 383 32.15 -18.48 44.53
N GLY A 384 31.27 -19.20 45.24
CA GLY A 384 30.18 -19.97 44.65
C GLY A 384 29.66 -21.03 45.60
N LEU A 385 28.87 -21.94 45.06
CA LEU A 385 28.42 -23.16 45.74
C LEU A 385 29.26 -24.34 45.26
N ASP A 386 29.58 -25.28 46.14
CA ASP A 386 30.22 -26.54 45.77
C ASP A 386 29.22 -27.57 45.23
N ALA A 387 29.68 -28.79 44.94
CA ALA A 387 28.87 -29.86 44.36
C ALA A 387 27.73 -30.31 45.28
N GLU A 388 27.88 -30.12 46.59
CA GLU A 388 26.93 -30.43 47.64
C GLU A 388 26.03 -29.24 48.01
N GLY A 389 26.21 -28.08 47.37
CA GLY A 389 25.41 -26.87 47.57
C GLY A 389 25.83 -26.03 48.80
N ALA A 390 27.01 -26.30 49.38
CA ALA A 390 27.58 -25.50 50.46
C ALA A 390 28.29 -24.25 49.93
N LEU A 391 28.26 -23.18 50.74
CA LEU A 391 28.83 -21.89 50.39
C LEU A 391 30.35 -21.94 50.52
N VAL A 392 31.05 -21.54 49.46
CA VAL A 392 32.52 -21.41 49.45
C VAL A 392 32.90 -19.95 49.66
N ILE A 393 33.56 -19.66 50.78
CA ILE A 393 34.08 -18.33 51.13
C ILE A 393 35.59 -18.36 51.15
N GLU A 394 36.20 -17.52 50.31
CA GLU A 394 37.64 -17.41 50.19
C GLU A 394 38.17 -16.19 50.96
N ARG A 395 39.14 -16.42 51.84
CA ARG A 395 39.79 -15.38 52.64
C ARG A 395 41.28 -15.36 52.36
N THR A 396 41.79 -14.20 51.98
CA THR A 396 43.23 -13.94 51.91
C THR A 396 43.80 -13.78 53.31
N VAL A 397 44.84 -14.54 53.63
CA VAL A 397 45.57 -14.45 54.90
C VAL A 397 46.85 -13.65 54.72
N LYS A 398 47.46 -13.14 55.79
CA LYS A 398 48.63 -12.24 55.74
C LYS A 398 49.95 -12.90 55.25
N ALA A 399 49.96 -14.20 54.99
CA ALA A 399 51.07 -14.96 54.38
C ALA A 399 50.63 -15.42 52.96
N PRO A 400 51.54 -15.74 52.02
CA PRO A 400 51.16 -16.01 50.64
C PRO A 400 50.33 -17.31 50.55
N GLY A 401 49.00 -17.17 50.61
CA GLY A 401 48.04 -18.26 50.53
C GLY A 401 46.61 -17.79 50.77
N THR A 402 45.68 -18.37 50.03
CA THR A 402 44.24 -18.16 50.23
C THR A 402 43.64 -19.38 50.89
N VAL A 403 42.74 -19.16 51.86
CA VAL A 403 42.04 -20.24 52.57
C VAL A 403 40.58 -20.20 52.15
N SER A 404 40.07 -21.33 51.67
CA SER A 404 38.65 -21.54 51.34
C SER A 404 37.93 -22.20 52.50
N PHE A 405 36.82 -21.61 52.93
CA PHE A 405 35.89 -22.15 53.92
C PHE A 405 34.63 -22.64 53.21
N THR A 406 34.29 -23.91 53.39
CA THR A 406 33.04 -24.50 52.90
C THR A 406 32.03 -24.55 54.05
N LEU A 407 30.86 -23.95 53.85
CA LEU A 407 29.83 -23.77 54.87
C LEU A 407 28.48 -24.31 54.39
N PRO A 408 27.97 -25.41 54.96
CA PRO A 408 26.64 -25.92 54.64
C PRO A 408 25.56 -24.88 54.97
N PRO A 409 24.51 -24.70 54.17
CA PRO A 409 23.49 -23.69 54.43
C PRO A 409 22.76 -23.87 55.77
N ALA A 410 22.62 -25.13 56.22
CA ALA A 410 21.99 -25.48 57.50
C ALA A 410 22.78 -24.99 58.72
N ASP A 411 24.09 -24.79 58.57
CA ASP A 411 24.98 -24.37 59.66
C ASP A 411 25.12 -22.85 59.74
N ILE A 412 24.48 -22.10 58.82
CA ILE A 412 24.56 -20.64 58.76
C ILE A 412 23.45 -20.03 59.62
N ALA A 413 23.83 -19.42 60.74
CA ALA A 413 22.91 -18.69 61.59
C ALA A 413 22.60 -17.28 61.04
N ARG A 414 23.61 -16.61 60.48
CA ARG A 414 23.46 -15.28 59.89
C ARG A 414 24.48 -15.04 58.78
N ILE A 415 24.06 -14.37 57.72
CA ILE A 415 24.93 -13.91 56.63
C ILE A 415 24.62 -12.45 56.31
N THR A 416 25.67 -11.67 56.06
CA THR A 416 25.55 -10.25 55.72
C THR A 416 26.51 -9.90 54.59
N LEU A 417 26.03 -9.06 53.66
CA LEU A 417 26.80 -8.54 52.55
C LEU A 417 27.54 -7.26 52.99
N LEU A 418 28.84 -7.19 52.76
CA LEU A 418 29.69 -6.08 53.17
C LEU A 418 29.96 -5.08 52.04
N GLU A 419 29.54 -5.37 50.81
CA GLU A 419 29.70 -4.51 49.63
C GLU A 419 28.32 -4.09 49.09
N PRO A 420 28.16 -2.84 48.60
CA PRO A 420 26.87 -2.32 48.12
C PRO A 420 26.45 -2.84 46.74
#